data_AF-A0A851LS02-F1
#
_entry.id   AF-A0A851LS02-F1
#
_cell.length_a   1.000
_cell.length_b   1.000
_cell.length_c   1.000
_cell.angle_alpha   90.00
_cell.angle_beta   90.00
_cell.angle_gamma   90.00
#
_symmetry.space_group_name_H-M   'P 1'
#
loop_
_entity.id
_entity.type
_entity.pdbx_description
1 polymer ?
#
loop_
_entity_poly.entity_id
_entity_poly.type
_entity_poly.pdbx_seq_one_letter_code
_entity_poly.pdbx_strand_id
1 'polypeptide(L)'
;YVISHTQLETRTLQLSVWHYDRFGHNSFLGEVEIPFDSWDFENQSDEWFMLQPKVEAVTDVGFQYKGELTVVLRYIPPDRNLMLPLGQFQGKKSFKKGKKGVSYMPSGGILEVLIKEAKNLTAVKSGGTSDTFVKGYLLPDDSKATKHKTPIIKKTVNPQWNHTFAFSGLNSRDIRNVCLELTVWDKESLSSNIFLGGVRLSTGNGVSNGKEVDWMDSQGEEQHLWQKMIDSPGAPVEGILMLRSSMGKRRL
;
A
#
# COMPACT_ATOMS: atom_id res chain seq x y z
N TYR A 1 27.33 -1.94 23.61
CA TYR A 1 26.73 -2.36 22.32
C TYR A 1 27.83 -2.21 21.27
N VAL A 2 28.04 -3.20 20.42
CA VAL A 2 29.10 -3.20 19.40
C VAL A 2 28.40 -3.30 18.04
N ILE A 3 28.65 -2.35 17.14
CA ILE A 3 28.10 -2.32 15.78
C ILE A 3 29.24 -2.67 14.83
N SER A 4 29.02 -3.59 13.89
CA SER A 4 30.03 -3.91 12.87
C SER A 4 30.10 -2.82 11.80
N HIS A 5 31.25 -2.68 11.12
CA HIS A 5 31.44 -1.73 10.02
C HIS A 5 30.35 -1.87 8.93
N THR A 6 30.07 -3.10 8.52
CA THR A 6 29.02 -3.43 7.55
C THR A 6 27.60 -3.06 7.99
N GLN A 7 27.35 -2.96 9.31
CA GLN A 7 26.06 -2.49 9.84
C GLN A 7 26.01 -0.98 10.02
N LEU A 8 27.17 -0.31 10.08
CA LEU A 8 27.25 1.14 10.08
C LEU A 8 26.92 1.68 8.70
N GLU A 9 27.46 1.07 7.62
CA GLU A 9 27.18 1.45 6.22
C GLU A 9 25.68 1.50 5.88
N THR A 10 24.83 0.73 6.57
CA THR A 10 23.38 0.73 6.35
C THR A 10 22.61 1.71 7.24
N ARG A 11 23.29 2.62 7.95
CA ARG A 11 22.68 3.49 8.96
C ARG A 11 22.95 4.95 8.64
N THR A 12 22.14 5.80 9.26
CA THR A 12 22.29 7.26 9.23
C THR A 12 22.50 7.73 10.66
N LEU A 13 23.53 8.54 10.90
CA LEU A 13 23.72 9.23 12.17
C LEU A 13 22.92 10.52 12.16
N GLN A 14 21.96 10.63 13.08
CA GLN A 14 21.23 11.88 13.32
C GLN A 14 21.81 12.57 14.54
N LEU A 15 22.34 13.78 14.35
CA LEU A 15 22.81 14.65 15.41
C LEU A 15 21.85 15.83 15.55
N SER A 16 21.37 16.08 16.77
CA SER A 16 20.53 17.24 17.06
C SER A 16 21.18 18.08 18.17
N VAL A 17 21.20 19.38 17.95
CA VAL A 17 21.80 20.35 18.85
C VAL A 17 20.67 21.10 19.55
N TRP A 18 20.75 21.14 20.87
CA TRP A 18 19.74 21.76 21.72
C TRP A 18 20.42 22.74 22.66
N HIS A 19 19.82 23.92 22.79
CA HIS A 19 20.14 24.85 23.86
C HIS A 19 19.53 24.33 25.16
N TYR A 20 20.38 24.10 26.16
CA TYR A 20 19.95 23.70 27.48
C TYR A 20 19.59 24.93 28.33
N ASP A 21 18.34 24.98 28.78
CA ASP A 21 17.85 26.02 29.69
C ASP A 21 17.67 25.43 31.10
N ARG A 22 18.18 26.12 32.12
CA ARG A 22 18.10 25.69 33.53
C ARG A 22 16.73 25.92 34.15
N PHE A 23 15.92 26.83 33.60
CA PHE A 23 14.62 27.21 34.18
C PHE A 23 13.46 27.14 33.16
N GLY A 24 13.71 26.62 31.96
CA GLY A 24 12.76 26.51 30.85
C GLY A 24 12.85 25.18 30.10
N HIS A 25 12.20 25.10 28.92
CA HIS A 25 12.33 23.96 28.02
C HIS A 25 13.54 24.13 27.09
N ASN A 26 14.26 23.04 26.85
CA ASN A 26 15.37 23.03 25.90
C ASN A 26 14.90 23.51 24.52
N SER A 27 15.60 24.48 23.95
CA SER A 27 15.28 25.04 22.64
C SER A 27 16.10 24.33 21.57
N PHE A 28 15.44 23.85 20.52
CA PHE A 28 16.12 23.21 19.39
C PHE A 28 16.92 24.24 18.59
N LEU A 29 18.18 23.96 18.30
CA LEU A 29 19.07 24.84 17.53
C LEU A 29 19.27 24.35 16.09
N GLY A 30 19.22 23.04 15.85
CA GLY A 30 19.42 22.47 14.53
C GLY A 30 19.71 20.97 14.56
N GLU A 31 19.56 20.30 13.42
CA GLU A 31 19.96 18.90 13.25
C GLU A 31 20.73 18.67 11.94
N VAL A 32 21.46 17.57 11.89
CA VAL A 32 22.09 17.04 10.69
C VAL A 32 21.91 15.52 10.65
N GLU A 33 21.66 15.00 9.45
CA GLU A 33 21.65 13.57 9.15
C GLU A 33 22.87 13.24 8.28
N ILE A 34 23.67 12.27 8.71
CA ILE A 34 24.89 11.84 8.04
C ILE A 34 24.72 10.36 7.66
N PRO A 35 24.43 10.04 6.39
CA PRO A 35 24.41 8.67 5.91
C PRO A 35 25.81 8.05 5.97
N PHE A 36 25.90 6.81 6.41
CA PHE A 36 27.17 6.09 6.51
C PHE A 36 27.46 5.18 5.31
N ASP A 37 26.57 5.13 4.32
CA ASP A 37 26.70 4.29 3.11
C ASP A 37 27.93 4.63 2.25
N SER A 38 28.41 5.86 2.36
CA SER A 38 29.52 6.42 1.61
C SER A 38 30.55 7.12 2.50
N TRP A 39 30.44 6.93 3.82
CA TRP A 39 31.32 7.54 4.80
C TRP A 39 32.67 6.84 4.87
N ASP A 40 33.76 7.61 4.73
CA ASP A 40 35.11 7.08 4.89
C ASP A 40 35.51 7.07 6.38
N PHE A 41 35.36 5.90 7.02
CA PHE A 41 35.70 5.72 8.43
C PHE A 41 37.20 5.73 8.73
N GLU A 42 38.06 5.63 7.70
CA GLU A 42 39.52 5.72 7.84
C GLU A 42 40.02 7.17 7.78
N ASN A 43 39.16 8.11 7.35
CA ASN A 43 39.48 9.52 7.29
C ASN A 43 39.49 10.14 8.71
N GLN A 44 40.65 10.64 9.13
CA GLN A 44 40.83 11.30 10.44
C GLN A 44 40.67 12.83 10.39
N SER A 45 40.25 13.40 9.26
CA SER A 45 40.02 14.84 9.15
C SER A 45 38.67 15.27 9.73
N ASP A 46 38.62 16.43 10.36
CA ASP A 46 37.38 17.02 10.85
C ASP A 46 36.48 17.49 9.67
N GLU A 47 35.24 17.01 9.64
CA GLU A 47 34.22 17.50 8.69
C GLU A 47 33.21 18.41 9.37
N TRP A 48 32.88 19.52 8.69
CA TRP A 48 31.94 20.52 9.17
C TRP A 48 30.57 20.34 8.53
N PHE A 49 29.54 20.19 9.36
CA PHE A 49 28.16 20.05 8.92
C PHE A 49 27.32 21.29 9.26
N MET A 50 26.59 21.80 8.28
CA MET A 50 25.67 22.92 8.49
C MET A 50 24.36 22.42 9.08
N LEU A 51 24.06 22.88 10.30
CA LEU A 51 22.83 22.55 11.01
C LEU A 51 21.60 23.04 10.23
N GLN A 52 20.63 22.16 10.01
CA GLN A 52 19.36 22.46 9.39
C GLN A 52 18.30 22.76 10.46
N PRO A 53 17.37 23.70 10.22
CA PRO A 53 16.24 23.92 11.09
C PRO A 53 15.38 22.65 11.16
N LYS A 54 14.67 22.45 12.27
CA LYS A 54 13.74 21.34 12.43
C LYS A 54 12.62 21.54 11.42
N VAL A 55 12.73 20.88 10.27
CA VAL A 55 11.58 20.75 9.39
C VAL A 55 10.58 19.97 10.23
N GLU A 56 9.44 20.59 10.58
CA GLU A 56 8.31 19.85 11.12
C GLU A 56 8.10 18.68 10.17
N ALA A 57 8.47 17.49 10.65
CA ALA A 57 8.79 16.40 9.76
C ALA A 57 7.57 16.09 8.89
N VAL A 58 7.67 16.51 7.63
CA VAL A 58 7.27 15.70 6.50
C VAL A 58 8.09 14.43 6.66
N THR A 59 7.60 13.56 7.54
CA THR A 59 8.13 12.21 7.65
C THR A 59 8.02 11.61 6.26
N ASP A 60 9.12 10.96 5.87
CA ASP A 60 9.12 9.83 4.94
C ASP A 60 9.42 10.14 3.47
N VAL A 61 10.67 10.52 3.19
CA VAL A 61 11.37 10.06 1.97
C VAL A 61 12.66 9.32 2.32
N GLY A 62 12.63 8.55 3.41
CA GLY A 62 13.61 7.52 3.69
C GLY A 62 12.85 6.21 3.83
N PHE A 63 12.69 5.48 2.72
CA PHE A 63 11.97 4.20 2.59
C PHE A 63 11.72 3.48 3.92
N GLN A 64 10.69 3.88 4.68
CA GLN A 64 10.31 3.16 5.88
C GLN A 64 9.59 1.90 5.41
N TYR A 65 10.32 0.79 5.40
CA TYR A 65 9.75 -0.53 5.17
C TYR A 65 8.52 -0.73 6.06
N LYS A 66 7.34 -0.79 5.45
CA LYS A 66 6.05 -0.98 6.14
C LYS A 66 5.59 -2.43 6.15
N GLY A 67 6.41 -3.34 5.63
CA GLY A 67 6.08 -4.74 5.40
C GLY A 67 5.73 -5.03 3.95
N GLU A 68 5.42 -6.29 3.70
CA GLU A 68 5.11 -6.84 2.39
C GLU A 68 3.69 -7.43 2.39
N LEU A 69 2.97 -7.25 1.28
CA LEU A 69 1.65 -7.82 1.04
C LEU A 69 1.72 -8.82 -0.12
N THR A 70 1.30 -10.06 0.12
CA THR A 70 1.20 -11.10 -0.91
C THR A 70 -0.23 -11.18 -1.42
N VAL A 71 -0.41 -11.01 -2.73
CA VAL A 71 -1.72 -11.05 -3.39
C VAL A 71 -1.71 -11.92 -4.63
N VAL A 72 -2.88 -12.46 -4.99
CA VAL A 72 -3.10 -13.14 -6.27
C VAL A 72 -4.17 -12.39 -7.04
N LEU A 73 -3.86 -11.98 -8.26
CA LEU A 73 -4.78 -11.29 -9.15
C LEU A 73 -5.25 -12.24 -10.25
N ARG A 74 -6.53 -12.15 -10.60
CA ARG A 74 -7.10 -12.90 -11.72
C ARG A 74 -8.19 -12.07 -12.39
N TYR A 75 -7.98 -11.70 -13.65
CA TYR A 75 -9.01 -11.02 -14.44
C TYR A 75 -9.66 -11.99 -15.43
N ILE A 76 -10.98 -12.09 -15.32
CA ILE A 76 -11.82 -12.89 -16.20
C ILE A 76 -12.53 -11.90 -17.13
N PRO A 77 -12.16 -11.81 -18.41
CA PRO A 77 -12.82 -10.91 -19.34
C PRO A 77 -14.29 -11.30 -19.55
N PRO A 78 -15.16 -10.35 -19.96
CA PRO A 78 -16.60 -10.59 -20.14
C PRO A 78 -16.89 -11.78 -21.06
N ASP A 79 -16.12 -11.95 -22.13
CA ASP A 79 -16.30 -13.02 -23.11
C ASP A 79 -16.12 -14.41 -22.49
N ARG A 80 -15.28 -14.54 -21.46
CA ARG A 80 -15.06 -15.79 -20.71
C ARG A 80 -16.01 -15.94 -19.52
N ASN A 81 -16.54 -14.84 -19.00
CA ASN A 81 -17.48 -14.85 -17.88
C ASN A 81 -18.83 -15.50 -18.25
N LEU A 82 -19.20 -15.47 -19.54
CA LEU A 82 -20.39 -16.15 -20.07
C LEU A 82 -20.34 -17.69 -19.97
N MET A 83 -19.18 -18.28 -19.65
CA MET A 83 -18.99 -19.74 -19.56
C MET A 83 -18.79 -20.27 -18.13
N LEU A 84 -18.89 -19.43 -17.09
CA LEU A 84 -18.71 -19.88 -15.70
C LEU A 84 -20.00 -20.49 -15.11
N PRO A 85 -19.94 -21.65 -14.45
CA PRO A 85 -21.11 -22.28 -13.82
C PRO A 85 -21.66 -21.43 -12.65
N LEU A 86 -22.99 -21.33 -12.59
CA LEU A 86 -23.84 -20.42 -11.79
C LEU A 86 -23.72 -20.46 -10.24
N GLY A 87 -22.67 -21.05 -9.66
CA GLY A 87 -22.72 -21.56 -8.28
C GLY A 87 -21.97 -20.83 -7.16
N GLN A 88 -21.08 -19.86 -7.40
CA GLN A 88 -20.11 -19.45 -6.36
C GLN A 88 -19.88 -17.95 -6.09
N PHE A 89 -20.70 -17.04 -6.61
CA PHE A 89 -20.51 -15.60 -6.32
C PHE A 89 -21.44 -15.08 -5.22
N GLN A 90 -20.94 -15.01 -3.98
CA GLN A 90 -21.50 -14.14 -2.93
C GLN A 90 -20.91 -12.72 -3.05
N GLY A 91 -21.38 -11.95 -4.03
CA GLY A 91 -21.05 -10.53 -4.19
C GLY A 91 -22.32 -9.67 -4.12
N LYS A 92 -22.31 -8.61 -3.29
CA LYS A 92 -23.45 -7.69 -3.13
C LYS A 92 -23.69 -6.87 -4.41
N LYS A 93 -24.92 -6.91 -4.92
CA LYS A 93 -25.41 -6.18 -6.09
C LYS A 93 -25.60 -4.69 -5.78
N SER A 94 -25.27 -3.81 -6.73
CA SER A 94 -26.09 -2.61 -6.98
C SER A 94 -25.78 -1.94 -8.33
N PHE A 95 -26.70 -2.04 -9.30
CA PHE A 95 -27.01 -0.95 -10.24
C PHE A 95 -28.49 -1.04 -10.61
N LYS A 96 -29.24 -0.03 -10.14
CA LYS A 96 -30.57 0.49 -10.54
C LYS A 96 -31.81 -0.43 -10.58
N LYS A 97 -32.91 0.16 -10.08
CA LYS A 97 -34.25 -0.38 -9.84
C LYS A 97 -35.15 -0.14 -11.07
N GLY A 98 -35.75 -1.20 -11.63
CA GLY A 98 -36.83 -1.08 -12.60
C GLY A 98 -37.20 -2.36 -13.36
N LYS A 99 -38.37 -2.92 -13.06
CA LYS A 99 -39.17 -3.93 -13.80
C LYS A 99 -38.71 -5.41 -13.82
N LYS A 100 -39.65 -6.22 -13.31
CA LYS A 100 -39.92 -7.66 -13.45
C LYS A 100 -38.92 -8.52 -14.27
N GLY A 101 -38.34 -9.51 -13.59
CA GLY A 101 -38.08 -10.84 -14.14
C GLY A 101 -37.03 -10.99 -15.24
N VAL A 102 -35.76 -10.74 -14.93
CA VAL A 102 -34.60 -11.38 -15.58
C VAL A 102 -33.48 -11.45 -14.53
N SER A 103 -32.88 -12.62 -14.32
CA SER A 103 -31.64 -12.74 -13.55
C SER A 103 -30.53 -12.02 -14.30
N TYR A 104 -30.29 -10.74 -13.98
CA TYR A 104 -29.16 -9.97 -14.52
C TYR A 104 -27.86 -10.67 -14.12
N MET A 105 -27.28 -11.42 -15.06
CA MET A 105 -25.87 -11.78 -15.05
C MET A 105 -25.05 -10.50 -14.86
N PRO A 106 -23.94 -10.50 -14.11
CA PRO A 106 -23.03 -9.37 -14.10
C PRO A 106 -22.57 -9.12 -15.55
N SER A 107 -23.06 -8.06 -16.19
CA SER A 107 -22.59 -7.70 -17.52
C SER A 107 -21.18 -7.13 -17.38
N GLY A 108 -20.17 -7.88 -17.80
CA GLY A 108 -18.78 -7.44 -17.73
C GLY A 108 -17.83 -8.53 -17.23
N GLY A 109 -16.53 -8.23 -17.27
CA GLY A 109 -15.50 -9.06 -16.67
C GLY A 109 -15.46 -8.93 -15.15
N ILE A 110 -14.69 -9.83 -14.53
CA ILE A 110 -14.51 -9.93 -13.08
C ILE A 110 -13.03 -9.85 -12.77
N LEU A 111 -12.63 -8.94 -11.88
CA LEU A 111 -11.32 -8.92 -11.27
C LEU A 111 -11.42 -9.54 -9.88
N GLU A 112 -10.79 -10.69 -9.71
CA GLU A 112 -10.62 -11.33 -8.42
C GLU A 112 -9.24 -11.01 -7.84
N VAL A 113 -9.23 -10.72 -6.54
CA VAL A 113 -8.04 -10.35 -5.79
C VAL A 113 -8.04 -11.17 -4.51
N LEU A 114 -7.20 -12.20 -4.44
CA LEU A 114 -6.97 -12.94 -3.20
C LEU A 114 -5.93 -12.21 -2.38
N ILE A 115 -6.34 -11.72 -1.21
CA ILE A 115 -5.45 -11.19 -0.19
C ILE A 115 -4.96 -12.37 0.64
N LYS A 116 -3.76 -12.89 0.35
CA LYS A 116 -3.21 -14.08 1.03
C LYS A 116 -2.74 -13.71 2.43
N GLU A 117 -1.67 -12.94 2.51
CA GLU A 117 -0.99 -12.62 3.76
C GLU A 117 -0.19 -11.33 3.66
N ALA A 118 0.19 -10.78 4.81
CA ALA A 118 1.24 -9.79 4.90
C ALA A 118 2.34 -10.26 5.85
N LYS A 119 3.56 -9.77 5.64
CA LYS A 119 4.72 -10.09 6.46
C LYS A 119 5.42 -8.84 6.93
N ASN A 120 6.02 -8.93 8.13
CA ASN A 120 6.84 -7.89 8.73
C ASN A 120 6.16 -6.51 8.76
N LEU A 121 4.85 -6.48 9.04
CA LEU A 121 4.13 -5.21 9.18
C LEU A 121 4.70 -4.38 10.33
N THR A 122 4.66 -3.06 10.19
CA THR A 122 5.02 -2.17 11.30
C THR A 122 4.09 -2.41 12.49
N ALA A 123 4.66 -2.84 13.62
CA ALA A 123 3.92 -2.98 14.87
C ALA A 123 3.55 -1.60 15.44
N VAL A 124 2.27 -1.39 15.75
CA VAL A 124 1.79 -0.12 16.32
C VAL A 124 1.24 -0.25 17.74
N LYS A 125 1.04 -1.47 18.25
CA LYS A 125 0.56 -1.70 19.62
C LYS A 125 1.68 -2.08 20.58
N SER A 126 1.46 -1.78 21.86
CA SER A 126 2.30 -2.24 22.98
C SER A 126 2.45 -3.76 22.94
N GLY A 127 3.70 -4.24 22.95
CA GLY A 127 4.01 -5.66 22.79
C GLY A 127 4.38 -6.10 21.37
N GLY A 128 4.58 -5.15 20.43
CA GLY A 128 5.11 -5.45 19.10
C GLY A 128 4.13 -6.17 18.18
N THR A 129 2.82 -5.90 18.34
CA THR A 129 1.76 -6.55 17.55
C THR A 129 0.79 -5.53 16.95
N SER A 130 -0.11 -6.02 16.07
CA SER A 130 -1.16 -5.24 15.43
C SER A 130 -2.43 -6.09 15.21
N ASP A 131 -3.59 -5.43 15.14
CA ASP A 131 -4.87 -6.03 14.80
C ASP A 131 -5.28 -5.64 13.36
N THR A 132 -4.84 -6.42 12.39
CA THR A 132 -4.72 -5.96 11.00
C THR A 132 -5.88 -6.39 10.11
N PHE A 133 -6.23 -5.52 9.16
CA PHE A 133 -7.17 -5.82 8.08
C PHE A 133 -6.83 -5.03 6.83
N VAL A 134 -7.27 -5.52 5.67
CA VAL A 134 -7.07 -4.85 4.38
C VAL A 134 -8.40 -4.28 3.90
N LYS A 135 -8.35 -3.07 3.33
CA LYS A 135 -9.44 -2.47 2.55
C LYS A 135 -9.04 -2.46 1.07
N GLY A 136 -9.98 -2.74 0.19
CA GLY A 136 -9.79 -2.67 -1.25
C GLY A 136 -10.79 -1.75 -1.93
N TYR A 137 -10.31 -0.92 -2.85
CA TYR A 137 -11.12 -0.09 -3.74
C TYR A 137 -10.65 -0.27 -5.18
N LEU A 138 -11.54 -0.01 -6.13
CA LEU A 138 -11.21 0.02 -7.54
C LEU A 138 -11.47 1.43 -8.08
N LEU A 139 -10.40 2.22 -8.13
CA LEU A 139 -10.43 3.62 -8.53
C LEU A 139 -10.79 3.72 -10.03
N PRO A 140 -11.63 4.71 -10.40
CA PRO A 140 -11.97 5.91 -9.63
C PRO A 140 -13.10 5.76 -8.59
N ASP A 141 -13.73 4.59 -8.46
CA ASP A 141 -14.78 4.39 -7.46
C ASP A 141 -14.18 4.08 -6.07
N ASP A 142 -14.04 5.13 -5.26
CA ASP A 142 -13.60 5.07 -3.86
C ASP A 142 -14.77 5.09 -2.86
N SER A 143 -16.00 4.90 -3.35
CA SER A 143 -17.19 5.03 -2.52
C SER A 143 -17.24 3.95 -1.43
N LYS A 144 -17.86 4.29 -0.30
CA LYS A 144 -18.03 3.30 0.79
C LYS A 144 -18.86 2.07 0.37
N ALA A 145 -19.63 2.18 -0.71
CA ALA A 145 -20.48 1.10 -1.21
C ALA A 145 -19.70 0.04 -1.98
N THR A 146 -18.61 0.41 -2.65
CA THR A 146 -17.73 -0.48 -3.44
C THR A 146 -16.53 -0.97 -2.65
N LYS A 147 -16.34 -0.48 -1.43
CA LYS A 147 -15.28 -0.93 -0.52
C LYS A 147 -15.39 -2.41 -0.18
N HIS A 148 -14.32 -3.14 -0.47
CA HIS A 148 -14.10 -4.47 0.07
C HIS A 148 -13.25 -4.40 1.34
N LYS A 149 -13.45 -5.34 2.27
CA LYS A 149 -12.71 -5.40 3.53
C LYS A 149 -12.54 -6.86 3.99
N THR A 150 -11.33 -7.21 4.41
CA THR A 150 -11.03 -8.53 5.00
C THR A 150 -11.52 -8.63 6.45
N PRO A 151 -11.64 -9.86 7.00
CA PRO A 151 -11.65 -10.07 8.44
C PRO A 151 -10.43 -9.44 9.13
N ILE A 152 -10.58 -9.11 10.41
CA ILE A 152 -9.48 -8.59 11.24
C ILE A 152 -8.74 -9.78 11.86
N ILE A 153 -7.42 -9.82 11.69
CA ILE A 153 -6.54 -10.79 12.34
C ILE A 153 -5.81 -10.07 13.48
N LYS A 154 -5.93 -10.60 14.69
CA LYS A 154 -5.47 -9.90 15.90
C LYS A 154 -4.05 -10.31 16.31
N LYS A 155 -3.37 -9.40 17.02
CA LYS A 155 -2.10 -9.63 17.73
C LYS A 155 -1.00 -10.25 16.86
N THR A 156 -0.84 -9.80 15.62
CA THR A 156 0.22 -10.29 14.72
C THR A 156 0.65 -9.23 13.70
N VAL A 157 1.95 -9.23 13.38
CA VAL A 157 2.53 -8.48 12.26
C VAL A 157 2.73 -9.33 11.00
N ASN A 158 2.33 -10.61 11.06
CA ASN A 158 2.35 -11.56 9.95
C ASN A 158 0.96 -12.18 9.74
N PRO A 159 -0.07 -11.37 9.42
CA PRO A 159 -1.44 -11.86 9.27
C PRO A 159 -1.62 -12.70 8.01
N GLN A 160 -2.43 -13.76 8.11
CA GLN A 160 -2.94 -14.51 6.96
C GLN A 160 -4.45 -14.31 6.87
N TRP A 161 -4.92 -13.68 5.80
CA TRP A 161 -6.35 -13.40 5.60
C TRP A 161 -7.02 -14.43 4.69
N ASN A 162 -6.31 -14.89 3.66
CA ASN A 162 -6.83 -15.80 2.62
C ASN A 162 -8.26 -15.41 2.17
N HIS A 163 -8.45 -14.13 1.86
CA HIS A 163 -9.76 -13.55 1.60
C HIS A 163 -9.81 -12.92 0.20
N THR A 164 -10.83 -13.29 -0.57
CA THR A 164 -10.97 -12.86 -1.96
C THR A 164 -11.92 -11.67 -2.09
N PHE A 165 -11.44 -10.58 -2.70
CA PHE A 165 -12.28 -9.51 -3.22
C PHE A 165 -12.64 -9.81 -4.68
N ALA A 166 -13.87 -9.50 -5.08
CA ALA A 166 -14.35 -9.69 -6.44
C ALA A 166 -15.02 -8.42 -6.94
N PHE A 167 -14.39 -7.75 -7.90
CA PHE A 167 -14.91 -6.56 -8.57
C PHE A 167 -15.52 -6.97 -9.91
N SER A 168 -16.80 -6.73 -10.10
CA SER A 168 -17.55 -7.13 -11.29
C SER A 168 -17.89 -5.93 -12.18
N GLY A 169 -18.16 -6.20 -13.46
CA GLY A 169 -18.62 -5.16 -14.41
C GLY A 169 -17.50 -4.47 -15.17
N LEU A 170 -16.30 -5.07 -15.24
CA LEU A 170 -15.14 -4.49 -15.89
C LEU A 170 -15.03 -4.92 -17.35
N ASN A 171 -15.13 -3.99 -18.29
CA ASN A 171 -14.85 -4.29 -19.69
C ASN A 171 -13.33 -4.36 -19.94
N SER A 172 -12.93 -4.98 -21.05
CA SER A 172 -11.51 -5.11 -21.41
C SER A 172 -10.79 -3.77 -21.60
N ARG A 173 -11.52 -2.67 -21.86
CA ARG A 173 -10.94 -1.31 -21.92
C ARG A 173 -10.79 -0.68 -20.53
N ASP A 174 -11.66 -1.04 -19.60
CA ASP A 174 -11.72 -0.44 -18.27
C ASP A 174 -10.51 -0.89 -17.45
N ILE A 175 -10.06 -2.14 -17.60
CA ILE A 175 -8.91 -2.70 -16.86
C ILE A 175 -7.60 -1.90 -17.05
N ARG A 176 -7.47 -1.18 -18.17
CA ARG A 176 -6.31 -0.32 -18.46
C ARG A 176 -6.41 1.09 -17.87
N ASN A 177 -7.61 1.47 -17.41
CA ASN A 177 -7.96 2.81 -16.93
C ASN A 177 -8.38 2.83 -15.46
N VAL A 178 -8.36 1.69 -14.77
CA VAL A 178 -8.66 1.57 -13.34
C VAL A 178 -7.40 1.29 -12.54
N CYS A 179 -7.47 1.56 -11.24
CA CYS A 179 -6.41 1.22 -10.30
C CYS A 179 -7.01 0.47 -9.11
N LEU A 180 -6.46 -0.70 -8.80
CA LEU A 180 -6.76 -1.42 -7.58
C LEU A 180 -5.93 -0.83 -6.44
N GLU A 181 -6.59 -0.21 -5.47
CA GLU A 181 -5.95 0.30 -4.26
C GLU A 181 -6.21 -0.65 -3.09
N LEU A 182 -5.14 -1.17 -2.49
CA LEU A 182 -5.19 -2.00 -1.29
C LEU A 182 -4.49 -1.29 -0.14
N THR A 183 -5.17 -1.11 0.97
CA THR A 183 -4.63 -0.43 2.16
C THR A 183 -4.74 -1.31 3.40
N VAL A 184 -3.64 -1.45 4.13
CA VAL A 184 -3.51 -2.22 5.36
C VAL A 184 -3.68 -1.29 6.56
N TRP A 185 -4.51 -1.71 7.52
CA TRP A 185 -4.87 -0.89 8.67
C TRP A 185 -4.79 -1.71 9.95
N ASP A 186 -4.37 -1.06 11.03
CA ASP A 186 -4.56 -1.55 12.39
C ASP A 186 -5.92 -1.10 12.93
N LYS A 187 -6.68 -2.04 13.49
CA LYS A 187 -7.95 -1.77 14.16
C LYS A 187 -7.70 -1.29 15.59
N GLU A 188 -8.05 -0.03 15.81
CA GLU A 188 -8.15 0.55 17.15
C GLU A 188 -9.58 0.52 17.69
N SER A 189 -9.70 0.28 19.00
CA SER A 189 -10.99 0.15 19.69
C SER A 189 -11.57 1.51 20.10
N LEU A 190 -10.70 2.42 20.55
CA LEU A 190 -11.09 3.70 21.15
C LEU A 190 -10.65 4.92 20.33
N SER A 191 -9.90 4.70 19.25
CA SER A 191 -9.40 5.74 18.35
C SER A 191 -9.63 5.36 16.88
N SER A 192 -9.28 6.26 15.98
CA SER A 192 -9.28 5.99 14.54
C SER A 192 -8.27 4.91 14.19
N ASN A 193 -8.61 4.05 13.22
CA ASN A 193 -7.71 3.00 12.75
C ASN A 193 -6.39 3.59 12.24
N ILE A 194 -5.27 2.94 12.54
CA ILE A 194 -3.92 3.40 12.14
C ILE A 194 -3.60 2.83 10.75
N PHE A 195 -3.14 3.69 9.84
CA PHE A 195 -2.67 3.26 8.53
C PHE A 195 -1.31 2.57 8.67
N LEU A 196 -1.19 1.34 8.16
CA LEU A 196 0.06 0.58 8.21
C LEU A 196 0.81 0.63 6.89
N GLY A 197 0.10 0.79 5.78
CA GLY A 197 0.69 0.89 4.46
C GLY A 197 -0.30 0.56 3.36
N GLY A 198 0.08 0.75 2.10
CA GLY A 198 -0.79 0.41 0.97
C GLY A 198 -0.05 0.24 -0.34
N VAL A 199 -0.77 -0.26 -1.34
CA VAL A 199 -0.27 -0.48 -2.70
C VAL A 199 -1.32 -0.05 -3.70
N ARG A 200 -0.87 0.38 -4.87
CA ARG A 200 -1.72 0.70 -6.02
C ARG A 200 -1.28 -0.13 -7.21
N LEU A 201 -2.20 -0.89 -7.77
CA LEU A 201 -1.98 -1.80 -8.88
C LEU A 201 -2.73 -1.27 -10.10
N SER A 202 -1.99 -0.79 -11.08
CA SER A 202 -2.50 -0.16 -12.31
C SER A 202 -1.42 -0.18 -13.40
N THR A 203 -1.74 0.36 -14.57
CA THR A 203 -0.77 0.53 -15.67
C THR A 203 0.26 1.63 -15.41
N GLY A 204 0.10 2.47 -14.37
CA GLY A 204 1.16 3.39 -13.91
C GLY A 204 1.46 4.58 -14.83
N ASN A 205 0.57 4.90 -15.77
CA ASN A 205 0.76 5.95 -16.77
C ASN A 205 0.38 7.37 -16.29
N GLY A 206 -0.07 7.52 -15.03
CA GLY A 206 -0.59 8.78 -14.49
C GLY A 206 -1.88 9.28 -15.13
N VAL A 207 -2.52 8.50 -16.02
CA VAL A 207 -3.63 8.96 -16.86
C VAL A 207 -4.75 7.93 -16.92
N SER A 208 -5.96 8.35 -16.55
CA SER A 208 -7.19 7.56 -16.71
C SER A 208 -8.14 8.26 -17.66
N ASN A 209 -8.57 7.57 -18.72
CA ASN A 209 -9.50 8.11 -19.72
C ASN A 209 -9.07 9.47 -20.31
N GLY A 210 -7.76 9.66 -20.52
CA GLY A 210 -7.18 10.89 -21.07
C GLY A 210 -7.04 12.05 -20.08
N LYS A 211 -7.33 11.84 -18.79
CA LYS A 211 -7.12 12.83 -17.72
C LYS A 211 -5.99 12.42 -16.81
N GLU A 212 -5.13 13.37 -16.46
CA GLU A 212 -4.08 13.16 -15.46
C GLU A 212 -4.73 12.92 -14.08
N VAL A 213 -4.27 11.88 -13.39
CA VAL A 213 -4.78 11.44 -12.10
C VAL A 213 -3.63 10.99 -11.20
N ASP A 214 -3.77 11.23 -9.90
CA ASP A 214 -2.74 10.94 -8.90
C ASP A 214 -2.71 9.50 -8.40
N TRP A 215 -3.68 8.69 -8.82
CA TRP A 215 -3.83 7.29 -8.42
C TRP A 215 -3.40 6.27 -9.48
N MET A 216 -3.04 6.72 -10.69
CA MET A 216 -2.40 5.88 -11.71
C MET A 216 -0.87 5.92 -11.56
N ASP A 217 -0.38 5.82 -10.32
CA ASP A 217 1.02 6.06 -9.94
C ASP A 217 1.76 4.76 -9.57
N SER A 218 1.25 3.60 -10.00
CA SER A 218 1.91 2.30 -9.86
C SER A 218 3.28 2.27 -10.54
N GLN A 219 4.28 1.67 -9.89
CA GLN A 219 5.64 1.55 -10.42
C GLN A 219 6.25 0.19 -10.06
N GLY A 220 7.30 -0.22 -10.77
CA GLY A 220 8.06 -1.43 -10.45
C GLY A 220 7.18 -2.69 -10.38
N GLU A 221 7.27 -3.43 -9.26
CA GLU A 221 6.53 -4.68 -9.04
C GLU A 221 5.01 -4.52 -9.09
N GLU A 222 4.46 -3.37 -8.65
CA GLU A 222 3.01 -3.13 -8.72
C GLU A 222 2.54 -3.09 -10.18
N GLN A 223 3.27 -2.35 -11.02
CA GLN A 223 2.95 -2.25 -12.44
C GLN A 223 3.19 -3.59 -13.15
N HIS A 224 4.28 -4.28 -12.83
CA HIS A 224 4.62 -5.58 -13.42
C HIS A 224 3.54 -6.63 -13.11
N LEU A 225 3.09 -6.73 -11.86
CA LEU A 225 2.05 -7.67 -11.46
C LEU A 225 0.72 -7.37 -12.16
N TRP A 226 0.34 -6.10 -12.28
CA TRP A 226 -0.87 -5.69 -12.98
C TRP A 226 -0.80 -6.04 -14.47
N GLN A 227 0.32 -5.75 -15.11
CA GLN A 227 0.56 -6.05 -16.52
C GLN A 227 0.51 -7.56 -16.78
N LYS A 228 1.19 -8.36 -15.95
CA LYS A 228 1.20 -9.82 -16.03
C LYS A 228 -0.21 -10.43 -15.91
N MET A 229 -1.06 -9.84 -15.07
CA MET A 229 -2.47 -10.23 -14.93
C MET A 229 -3.25 -9.96 -16.23
N ILE A 230 -3.06 -8.80 -16.84
CA ILE A 230 -3.72 -8.42 -18.10
C ILE A 230 -3.27 -9.33 -19.24
N ASP A 231 -1.98 -9.67 -19.29
CA ASP A 231 -1.39 -10.52 -20.34
C ASP A 231 -1.75 -12.01 -20.19
N SER A 232 -2.27 -12.41 -19.02
CA SER A 232 -2.71 -13.78 -18.73
C SER A 232 -4.20 -13.87 -18.34
N PRO A 233 -5.16 -13.52 -19.23
CA PRO A 233 -6.57 -13.50 -18.89
C PRO A 233 -7.10 -14.86 -18.38
N GLY A 234 -7.77 -14.85 -17.24
CA GLY A 234 -8.36 -16.00 -16.57
C GLY A 234 -7.38 -16.81 -15.72
N ALA A 235 -6.08 -16.62 -15.87
CA ALA A 235 -5.07 -17.28 -15.04
C ALA A 235 -4.77 -16.44 -13.78
N PRO A 236 -4.60 -17.08 -12.61
CA PRO A 236 -4.15 -16.39 -11.41
C PRO A 236 -2.66 -16.03 -11.51
N VAL A 237 -2.30 -14.80 -11.16
CA VAL A 237 -0.92 -14.33 -11.04
C VAL A 237 -0.65 -13.87 -9.61
N GLU A 238 0.37 -14.45 -8.98
CA GLU A 238 0.78 -14.10 -7.62
C GLU A 238 1.92 -13.10 -7.63
N GLY A 239 1.91 -12.17 -6.68
CA GLY A 239 3.01 -11.22 -6.46
C GLY A 239 3.12 -10.79 -5.00
N ILE A 240 4.33 -10.37 -4.64
CA ILE A 240 4.69 -9.82 -3.32
C ILE A 240 4.99 -8.34 -3.52
N LEU A 241 4.31 -7.49 -2.77
CA LEU A 241 4.37 -6.04 -2.95
C LEU A 241 4.82 -5.35 -1.67
N MET A 242 5.78 -4.46 -1.81
CA MET A 242 6.26 -3.60 -0.73
C MET A 242 5.20 -2.55 -0.41
N LEU A 243 4.82 -2.45 0.87
CA LEU A 243 3.83 -1.47 1.30
C LEU A 243 4.41 -0.05 1.28
N ARG A 244 3.71 0.85 0.59
CA ARG A 244 3.96 2.29 0.61
C ARG A 244 3.54 2.84 1.96
N SER A 245 4.31 3.79 2.49
CA SER A 245 4.01 4.46 3.75
C SER A 245 2.94 5.55 3.66
N SER A 246 2.62 5.99 2.45
CA SER A 246 1.53 6.92 2.15
C SER A 246 0.92 6.61 0.78
N MET A 247 -0.37 6.91 0.63
CA MET A 247 -1.11 6.88 -0.64
C MET A 247 -1.33 8.29 -1.22
N GLY A 248 -0.70 9.30 -0.63
CA GLY A 248 -0.76 10.68 -1.09
C GLY A 248 0.04 10.91 -2.38
N LYS A 249 -0.18 12.08 -3.00
CA LYS A 249 0.61 12.52 -4.16
C LYS A 249 2.09 12.52 -3.83
N ARG A 250 2.90 11.77 -4.59
CA ARG A 250 4.35 11.91 -4.54
C ARG A 250 4.69 13.31 -5.06
N ARG A 251 5.37 14.11 -4.23
CA ARG A 251 5.99 15.35 -4.68
C ARG A 251 7.28 14.95 -5.40
N LEU A 252 7.40 15.35 -6.66
CA LEU A 252 8.64 15.28 -7.43
C LEU A 252 9.68 16.24 -6.82
#